data_AF-A0A6M3LZQ2-F1
#
_entry.id   AF-A0A6M3LZQ2-F1
#
_cell.length_a   1.000
_cell.length_b   1.000
_cell.length_c   1.000
_cell.angle_alpha   90.00
_cell.angle_beta   90.00
_cell.angle_gamma   90.00
#
_symmetry.space_group_name_H-M   'P 1'
#
loop_
_entity.id
_entity.type
_entity.pdbx_description
1 polymer ?
#
loop_
_entity_poly.entity_id
_entity_poly.type
_entity_poly.pdbx_seq_one_letter_code
_entity_poly.pdbx_strand_id
1 'polypeptide(L)'
;MAGMPGRSGGKRSGAGRPPKDPADDLTIATSGDQKPAEFLLTVMNDNAVADKLRIDAAKALLSAEVRRAENGGKKEEQAAAAKKVASKFTTPTPPKLVAAGGKKV
;
A
#
# COMPACT_ATOMS: atom_id res chain seq x y z
N MET A 1 -51.45 17.11 -20.29
CA MET A 1 -51.25 17.85 -19.01
C MET A 1 -50.34 17.04 -18.09
N ALA A 2 -49.10 17.48 -17.91
CA ALA A 2 -48.20 16.99 -16.86
C ALA A 2 -48.38 17.86 -15.62
N GLY A 3 -48.48 17.26 -14.42
CA GLY A 3 -48.61 18.01 -13.16
C GLY A 3 -49.90 17.78 -12.35
N MET A 4 -50.68 16.75 -12.63
CA MET A 4 -51.81 16.39 -11.76
C MET A 4 -51.27 15.87 -10.40
N PRO A 5 -51.67 16.44 -9.26
CA PRO A 5 -51.20 15.99 -7.94
C PRO A 5 -51.62 14.54 -7.73
N GLY A 6 -50.63 13.65 -7.54
CA GLY A 6 -50.80 12.19 -7.47
C GLY A 6 -50.28 11.39 -8.66
N ARG A 7 -49.87 12.04 -9.77
CA ARG A 7 -49.22 11.39 -10.93
C ARG A 7 -47.71 11.66 -11.07
N SER A 8 -47.14 12.55 -10.25
CA SER A 8 -45.69 12.69 -10.15
C SER A 8 -45.14 11.51 -9.33
N GLY A 9 -44.10 10.84 -9.82
CA GLY A 9 -43.46 9.71 -9.14
C GLY A 9 -42.96 10.10 -7.74
N GLY A 10 -43.81 9.97 -6.73
CA GLY A 10 -43.42 10.08 -5.33
C GLY A 10 -42.46 8.96 -4.95
N LYS A 11 -41.78 9.12 -3.81
CA LYS A 11 -40.90 8.10 -3.21
C LYS A 11 -41.63 6.75 -3.20
N ARG A 12 -41.29 5.87 -4.13
CA ARG A 12 -41.74 4.48 -4.11
C ARG A 12 -41.20 3.86 -2.82
N SER A 13 -41.92 2.92 -2.21
CA SER A 13 -41.34 2.12 -1.13
C SER A 13 -40.06 1.46 -1.66
N GLY A 14 -38.92 1.70 -0.99
CA GLY A 14 -37.60 1.27 -1.46
C GLY A 14 -36.88 2.20 -2.46
N ALA A 15 -37.48 3.34 -2.86
CA ALA A 15 -36.79 4.38 -3.61
C ALA A 15 -36.07 5.33 -2.63
N GLY A 16 -34.84 4.94 -2.30
CA GLY A 16 -33.90 5.73 -1.51
C GLY A 16 -32.59 4.96 -1.41
N ARG A 17 -31.46 5.68 -1.37
CA ARG A 17 -30.18 5.04 -1.04
C ARG A 17 -30.33 4.47 0.39
N PRO A 18 -30.02 3.18 0.62
CA PRO A 18 -30.04 2.64 1.98
C PRO A 18 -29.16 3.50 2.89
N PRO A 19 -29.54 3.65 4.18
CA PRO A 19 -28.76 4.41 5.14
C PRO A 19 -27.34 3.83 5.18
N LYS A 20 -26.34 4.71 5.20
CA LYS A 20 -24.93 4.32 5.25
C LYS A 20 -24.66 3.69 6.63
N ASP A 21 -23.93 2.58 6.64
CA ASP A 21 -23.55 1.92 7.89
C ASP A 21 -22.64 2.87 8.70
N PRO A 22 -22.89 3.08 10.01
CA PRO A 22 -22.12 4.00 10.84
C PRO A 22 -20.65 3.57 11.05
N ALA A 23 -20.32 2.33 10.69
CA ALA A 23 -18.96 1.81 10.73
C ALA A 23 -18.03 2.46 9.67
N ASP A 24 -18.61 3.20 8.72
CA ASP A 24 -17.86 3.92 7.68
C ASP A 24 -17.41 5.34 8.10
N ASP A 25 -17.75 5.79 9.33
CA ASP A 25 -17.48 7.16 9.80
C ASP A 25 -16.25 7.26 10.72
N LEU A 26 -15.45 6.20 10.80
CA LEU A 26 -14.21 6.20 11.57
C LEU A 26 -13.15 7.07 10.88
N THR A 27 -12.76 8.15 11.56
CA THR A 27 -11.68 9.02 11.13
C THR A 27 -10.36 8.44 11.60
N ILE A 28 -9.62 7.85 10.66
CA ILE A 28 -8.26 7.37 10.92
C ILE A 28 -7.37 8.60 11.04
N ALA A 29 -6.76 8.81 12.20
CA ALA A 29 -5.83 9.90 12.43
C ALA A 29 -4.57 9.67 11.58
N THR A 30 -4.46 10.37 10.46
CA THR A 30 -3.28 10.33 9.60
C THR A 30 -2.47 11.61 9.76
N SER A 31 -1.15 11.46 9.84
CA SER A 31 -0.24 12.57 9.58
C SER A 31 -0.21 12.80 8.07
N GLY A 32 -0.44 14.04 7.63
CA GLY A 32 -0.64 14.38 6.20
C GLY A 32 0.51 14.02 5.24
N ASP A 33 1.65 13.57 5.76
CA ASP A 33 2.85 13.21 5.00
C ASP A 33 3.00 11.69 4.74
N GLN A 34 2.05 10.86 5.20
CA GLN A 34 2.14 9.41 5.05
C GLN A 34 2.00 8.97 3.60
N LYS A 35 2.81 7.98 3.19
CA LYS A 35 2.63 7.38 1.86
C LYS A 35 1.34 6.55 1.82
N PRO A 36 0.70 6.42 0.64
CA PRO A 36 -0.53 5.63 0.52
C PRO A 36 -0.42 4.18 1.04
N ALA A 37 0.74 3.54 0.88
CA ALA A 37 0.98 2.19 1.39
C ALA A 37 1.04 2.14 2.92
N GLU A 38 1.65 3.15 3.55
CA GLU A 38 1.75 3.26 5.01
C GLU A 38 0.35 3.46 5.62
N PHE A 39 -0.48 4.27 4.97
CA PHE A 39 -1.89 4.43 5.36
C PHE A 39 -2.69 3.13 5.26
N LEU A 40 -2.58 2.39 4.15
CA LEU A 40 -3.31 1.13 4.02
C LEU A 40 -2.87 0.10 5.07
N LEU A 41 -1.59 0.08 5.43
CA LEU A 41 -1.07 -0.76 6.50
C LEU A 41 -1.63 -0.36 7.88
N THR A 42 -1.76 0.93 8.17
CA THR A 42 -2.37 1.36 9.44
C THR A 42 -3.85 0.98 9.50
N VAL A 43 -4.60 1.17 8.41
CA VAL A 43 -6.02 0.76 8.30
C VAL A 43 -6.18 -0.74 8.55
N MET A 44 -5.32 -1.57 7.95
CA MET A 44 -5.38 -3.03 8.09
C MET A 44 -5.14 -3.50 9.53
N ASN A 45 -4.24 -2.82 10.24
CA ASN A 45 -3.83 -3.20 11.59
C ASN A 45 -4.73 -2.61 12.70
N ASP A 46 -5.62 -1.68 12.36
CA ASP A 46 -6.52 -1.06 13.33
C ASP A 46 -7.76 -1.92 13.58
N ASN A 47 -7.93 -2.38 14.82
CA ASN A 47 -9.08 -3.18 15.24
C ASN A 47 -10.36 -2.37 15.44
N ALA A 48 -10.28 -1.05 15.51
CA ALA A 48 -11.45 -0.19 15.57
C ALA A 48 -12.17 -0.14 14.21
N VAL A 49 -11.45 -0.40 13.10
CA VAL A 49 -11.97 -0.31 11.74
C VAL A 49 -12.77 -1.55 11.36
N ALA A 50 -13.88 -1.35 10.65
CA ALA A 50 -14.71 -2.42 10.13
C ALA A 50 -13.92 -3.41 9.27
N ASP A 51 -14.17 -4.71 9.46
CA ASP A 51 -13.48 -5.80 8.75
C ASP A 51 -13.53 -5.65 7.22
N LYS A 52 -14.65 -5.15 6.69
CA LYS A 52 -14.82 -4.90 5.26
C LYS A 52 -13.79 -3.88 4.74
N LEU A 53 -13.59 -2.78 5.46
CA LEU A 53 -12.63 -1.74 5.10
C LEU A 53 -11.19 -2.26 5.22
N ARG A 54 -10.89 -3.10 6.22
CA ARG A 54 -9.59 -3.76 6.35
C ARG A 54 -9.29 -4.69 5.17
N ILE A 55 -10.27 -5.49 4.77
CA ILE A 55 -10.16 -6.38 3.62
C ILE A 55 -9.96 -5.58 2.33
N ASP A 56 -10.66 -4.47 2.16
CA ASP A 56 -10.52 -3.65 0.95
C ASP A 56 -9.18 -2.92 0.90
N ALA A 57 -8.67 -2.45 2.05
CA ALA A 57 -7.31 -1.93 2.15
C ALA A 57 -6.26 -2.98 1.77
N ALA A 58 -6.41 -4.22 2.26
CA ALA A 58 -5.54 -5.34 1.93
C ALA A 58 -5.54 -5.67 0.43
N LYS A 59 -6.72 -5.74 -0.20
CA LYS A 59 -6.85 -5.96 -1.65
C LYS A 59 -6.18 -4.85 -2.45
N ALA A 60 -6.37 -3.59 -2.05
CA ALA A 60 -5.77 -2.45 -2.73
C ALA A 60 -4.23 -2.51 -2.68
N LEU A 61 -3.66 -2.80 -1.51
CA LEU A 61 -2.22 -2.95 -1.32
C LEU A 61 -1.67 -4.09 -2.19
N LEU A 62 -2.26 -5.28 -2.13
CA LEU A 62 -1.84 -6.44 -2.94
C LEU A 62 -1.91 -6.14 -4.44
N SER A 63 -3.00 -5.49 -4.91
CA SER A 63 -3.13 -5.14 -6.33
C SER A 63 -2.06 -4.16 -6.79
N ALA A 64 -1.65 -3.22 -5.93
CA ALA A 64 -0.62 -2.24 -6.23
C ALA A 64 0.78 -2.86 -6.26
N GLU A 65 1.03 -3.88 -5.44
CA GLU A 65 2.28 -4.66 -5.47
C GLU A 65 2.34 -5.53 -6.71
N VAL A 66 1.28 -6.27 -7.03
CA VAL A 66 1.20 -7.10 -8.25
C VAL A 66 1.40 -6.25 -9.49
N ARG A 67 0.70 -5.11 -9.61
CA ARG A 67 0.88 -4.19 -10.75
C ARG A 67 2.30 -3.62 -10.82
N ARG A 68 2.94 -3.34 -9.68
CA ARG A 68 4.34 -2.89 -9.66
C ARG A 68 5.28 -4.00 -10.13
N ALA A 69 5.07 -5.23 -9.68
CA ALA A 69 5.83 -6.38 -10.14
C ALA A 69 5.63 -6.65 -11.64
N GLU A 70 4.40 -6.54 -12.14
CA GLU A 70 4.08 -6.76 -13.56
C GLU A 70 4.67 -5.67 -14.48
N ASN A 71 4.65 -4.40 -14.05
CA ASN A 71 5.14 -3.28 -14.86
C ASN A 71 6.64 -2.98 -14.66
N GLY A 72 7.21 -3.27 -13.50
CA GLY A 72 8.63 -3.06 -13.16
C GLY A 72 9.51 -4.31 -13.29
N GLY A 73 8.90 -5.50 -13.35
CA GLY A 73 9.54 -6.80 -13.09
C GLY A 73 10.77 -7.07 -13.96
N LYS A 74 10.68 -7.01 -15.28
CA LYS A 74 11.82 -7.45 -16.12
C LYS A 74 13.07 -6.59 -15.96
N LYS A 75 12.94 -5.25 -15.83
CA LYS A 75 14.11 -4.37 -15.70
C LYS A 75 14.67 -4.37 -14.28
N GLU A 76 13.81 -4.37 -13.28
CA GLU A 76 14.23 -4.39 -11.87
C GLU A 76 14.79 -5.76 -11.47
N GLU A 77 14.22 -6.86 -11.96
CA GLU A 77 14.78 -8.21 -11.80
C GLU A 77 16.14 -8.34 -12.49
N GLN A 78 16.29 -7.82 -13.72
CA GLN A 78 17.58 -7.78 -14.40
C GLN A 78 18.61 -6.96 -13.61
N ALA A 79 18.24 -5.79 -13.10
CA ALA A 79 19.13 -4.97 -12.29
C ALA A 79 19.49 -5.64 -10.95
N ALA A 80 18.54 -6.30 -10.30
CA ALA A 80 18.77 -7.06 -9.07
C ALA A 80 19.66 -8.29 -9.31
N ALA A 81 19.43 -9.02 -10.40
CA ALA A 81 20.27 -10.13 -10.83
C ALA A 81 21.69 -9.66 -11.16
N ALA A 82 21.84 -8.57 -11.90
CA ALA A 82 23.14 -7.98 -12.22
C ALA A 82 23.91 -7.56 -10.94
N LYS A 83 23.24 -6.93 -9.97
CA LYS A 83 23.84 -6.57 -8.68
C LYS A 83 24.30 -7.80 -7.88
N LYS A 84 23.49 -8.86 -7.84
CA LYS A 84 23.84 -10.13 -7.18
C LYS A 84 25.05 -10.83 -7.83
N VAL A 85 25.20 -10.69 -9.15
CA VAL A 85 26.36 -11.22 -9.87
C VAL A 85 27.57 -10.31 -9.65
N ALA A 86 27.41 -9.00 -9.70
CA ALA A 86 28.50 -8.03 -9.45
C ALA A 86 29.14 -8.21 -8.07
N SER A 87 28.36 -8.53 -7.04
CA SER A 87 28.89 -8.82 -5.69
C SER A 87 29.71 -10.11 -5.59
N LYS A 88 29.70 -10.98 -6.60
CA LYS A 88 30.59 -12.16 -6.65
C LYS A 88 31.96 -11.84 -7.25
N PHE A 89 32.04 -10.76 -8.04
CA PHE A 89 33.24 -10.34 -8.75
C PHE A 89 33.84 -9.05 -8.20
N THR A 90 33.29 -8.52 -7.11
CA THR A 90 33.89 -7.39 -6.38
C THR A 90 35.28 -7.79 -5.89
N THR A 91 36.24 -6.90 -6.11
CA THR A 91 37.59 -7.08 -5.59
C THR A 91 37.53 -7.06 -4.06
N PRO A 92 38.18 -8.03 -3.37
CA PRO A 92 38.25 -8.00 -1.92
C PRO A 92 38.97 -6.72 -1.51
N THR A 93 38.45 -6.03 -0.49
CA THR A 93 39.10 -4.85 0.06
C THR A 93 40.47 -5.28 0.58
N PRO A 94 41.57 -4.67 0.11
CA PRO A 94 42.89 -5.09 0.55
C PRO A 94 43.00 -4.94 2.07
N PRO A 95 43.60 -5.91 2.78
CA PRO A 95 43.77 -5.80 4.22
C PRO A 95 44.54 -4.51 4.52
N LYS A 96 43.96 -3.67 5.38
CA LYS A 96 44.62 -2.46 5.86
C LYS A 96 45.86 -2.91 6.61
N LEU A 97 47.04 -2.58 6.05
CA LEU A 97 48.29 -2.66 6.79
C LEU A 97 48.24 -1.61 7.89
N VAL A 98 47.60 -1.94 9.01
CA VAL A 98 47.83 -1.22 10.24
C VAL A 98 49.22 -1.64 10.66
N ALA A 99 50.21 -0.79 10.39
CA ALA A 99 51.53 -0.95 10.98
C ALA A 99 51.30 -1.06 12.49
N ALA A 100 51.43 -2.27 13.03
CA ALA A 100 51.28 -2.55 14.44
C ALA A 100 52.46 -1.90 15.17
N GLY A 101 52.42 -0.59 15.40
CA GLY A 101 53.45 0.14 16.14
C GLY A 101 54.91 -0.30 15.86
N GLY A 102 55.24 -0.70 14.63
CA GLY A 102 56.57 -1.20 14.27
C GLY A 102 57.02 -2.60 14.76
N LYS A 103 56.17 -3.54 15.23
CA LYS A 103 56.63 -4.92 15.53
C LYS A 103 55.64 -6.03 15.18
N LYS A 104 56.14 -7.05 14.46
CA LYS A 104 55.44 -8.32 14.14
C LYS A 104 55.40 -9.23 15.37
N VAL A 105 54.24 -9.87 15.59
CA VAL A 105 54.11 -11.19 16.22
C VAL A 105 53.25 -12.04 15.30
#